data_AF-A0A3D1I0S6-F1
#
_entry.id   AF-A0A3D1I0S6-F1
#
_cell.length_a   1.000
_cell.length_b   1.000
_cell.length_c   1.000
_cell.angle_alpha   90.00
_cell.angle_beta   90.00
_cell.angle_gamma   90.00
#
_symmetry.space_group_name_H-M   'P 1'
#
loop_
_entity.id
_entity.type
_entity.pdbx_description
1 polymer ?
#
loop_
_entity_poly.entity_id
_entity_poly.type
_entity_poly.pdbx_seq_one_letter_code
_entity_poly.pdbx_strand_id
1 'polypeptide(L)' 'AFGAEGDSFDPNIHSAVMHVEDESVGENVIVKVFTKGYKLGDTVIRPAVVQVAN' A
#
# COMPACT_ATOMS: atom_id res chain seq x y z
N ALA A 1 4.50 -12.04 0.04
CA ALA A 1 4.57 -10.65 -0.45
C ALA A 1 3.27 -9.95 -0.05
N PHE A 2 3.34 -8.69 0.35
CA PHE A 2 2.19 -7.90 0.82
C PHE A 2 2.02 -6.64 -0.03
N GLY A 3 0.86 -5.99 0.09
CA GLY A 3 0.41 -4.92 -0.80
C GLY A 3 -0.38 -5.49 -1.96
N ALA A 4 -1.69 -5.58 -1.79
CA ALA A 4 -2.67 -5.89 -2.82
C ALA A 4 -3.58 -4.69 -3.06
N GLU A 5 -4.21 -4.64 -4.23
CA GLU A 5 -5.18 -3.59 -4.57
C GLU A 5 -6.46 -3.83 -3.76
N GLY A 6 -6.95 -2.81 -3.06
CA GLY A 6 -8.09 -2.87 -2.14
C GLY A 6 -7.73 -3.18 -0.68
N ASP A 7 -6.46 -3.47 -0.36
CA ASP A 7 -6.02 -3.65 1.03
C ASP A 7 -5.89 -2.31 1.76
N SER A 8 -5.94 -2.35 3.09
CA SER A 8 -5.69 -1.16 3.91
C SER A 8 -4.23 -0.72 3.78
N PHE A 9 -4.03 0.58 3.59
CA PHE A 9 -2.71 1.18 3.62
C PHE A 9 -2.14 1.11 5.03
N ASP A 10 -0.84 0.84 5.10
CA ASP A 10 -0.19 0.51 6.36
C ASP A 10 1.25 1.05 6.34
N PRO A 11 1.53 2.23 6.90
CA PRO A 11 2.79 2.97 6.66
C PRO A 11 4.05 2.25 7.15
N ASN A 12 3.91 1.22 8.00
CA ASN A 12 5.03 0.38 8.44
C ASN A 12 5.54 -0.54 7.34
N ILE A 13 4.67 -0.94 6.41
CA ILE A 13 4.98 -1.90 5.35
C ILE A 13 4.67 -1.37 3.95
N HIS A 14 3.91 -0.28 3.83
CA HIS A 14 3.50 0.33 2.58
C HIS A 14 4.11 1.73 2.46
N SER A 15 4.68 2.02 1.29
CA SER A 15 5.17 3.34 0.92
C SER A 15 4.21 3.92 -0.12
N ALA A 16 3.38 4.87 0.33
CA ALA A 16 2.49 5.61 -0.55
C ALA A 16 3.31 6.64 -1.33
N VAL A 17 3.46 6.43 -2.65
CA VAL A 17 4.16 7.37 -3.53
C VAL A 17 3.21 8.33 -4.22
N MET A 18 1.91 8.02 -4.23
CA MET A 18 0.86 8.82 -4.86
C MET A 18 -0.42 8.68 -4.05
N HIS A 19 -1.13 9.80 -3.87
CA HIS A 19 -2.48 9.83 -3.30
C HIS A 19 -3.46 10.24 -4.41
N VAL A 20 -4.62 9.59 -4.45
CA VAL A 20 -5.73 9.99 -5.31
C VAL A 20 -6.94 10.29 -4.46
N GLU A 21 -7.69 11.32 -4.82
CA GLU A 21 -8.97 11.63 -4.20
C GLU A 21 -10.03 10.85 -4.98
N ASP A 22 -10.61 9.84 -4.34
CA ASP A 22 -11.56 8.95 -5.01
C ASP A 22 -12.65 8.57 -3.99
N GLU A 23 -13.75 9.32 -4.01
CA GLU A 23 -14.85 9.21 -3.04
C GLU A 23 -15.57 7.85 -3.06
N SER A 24 -15.27 6.98 -4.05
CA SER A 24 -15.80 5.61 -4.11
C SER A 24 -14.95 4.58 -3.35
N VAL A 25 -13.68 4.87 -3.07
CA VAL A 25 -12.78 3.99 -2.31
C VAL A 25 -12.56 4.59 -0.92
N GLY A 26 -12.63 3.74 0.10
CA GLY A 26 -12.46 4.18 1.48
C GLY A 26 -11.13 4.90 1.71
N GLU A 27 -11.13 5.86 2.63
CA GLU A 27 -9.93 6.56 3.08
C GLU A 27 -8.84 5.54 3.45
N ASN A 28 -7.58 5.80 3.07
CA ASN A 28 -6.44 4.93 3.36
C ASN A 28 -6.53 3.52 2.74
N VAL A 29 -7.18 3.37 1.59
CA VAL A 29 -7.19 2.10 0.82
C VAL A 29 -6.15 2.14 -0.30
N ILE A 30 -5.46 1.02 -0.52
CA ILE A 30 -4.54 0.85 -1.63
C ILE A 30 -5.34 0.78 -2.94
N VAL A 31 -5.22 1.81 -3.77
CA VAL A 31 -5.86 1.86 -5.08
C VAL A 31 -5.05 1.09 -6.10
N LYS A 32 -3.72 1.18 -6.00
CA LYS A 32 -2.81 0.54 -6.96
C LYS A 32 -1.52 0.12 -6.31
N VAL A 33 -1.00 -1.04 -6.71
CA VAL A 33 0.31 -1.53 -6.25
C VAL A 33 1.30 -1.45 -7.39
N PHE A 34 2.28 -0.55 -7.28
CA PHE A 34 3.37 -0.46 -8.25
C PHE A 34 4.40 -1.56 -8.04
N THR A 35 4.70 -1.87 -6.79
CA THR A 35 5.64 -2.94 -6.49
C THR A 35 5.31 -3.61 -5.17
N LYS A 36 5.16 -4.92 -5.20
CA LYS A 36 4.87 -5.71 -4.00
C LYS A 36 6.00 -5.56 -2.97
N GLY A 37 5.60 -5.50 -1.71
CA GLY A 37 6.51 -5.47 -0.59
C GLY A 37 6.92 -6.88 -0.17
N TYR A 38 8.11 -6.98 0.40
CA TYR A 38 8.71 -8.23 0.84
C TYR A 38 9.11 -8.13 2.30
N LYS A 39 8.70 -9.13 3.09
CA LYS A 39 9.14 -9.35 4.46
C LYS A 39 9.72 -10.75 4.55
N LEU A 40 10.75 -10.87 5.37
CA LEU A 40 11.40 -12.13 5.71
C LEU A 40 11.15 -12.36 7.20
N GLY A 41 10.23 -13.28 7.52
CA GLY A 41 9.70 -13.42 8.87
C GLY A 41 9.00 -12.15 9.33
N ASP A 42 9.44 -11.59 10.45
CA ASP A 42 8.94 -10.35 11.05
C ASP A 42 9.64 -9.09 10.52
N THR A 43 10.74 -9.24 9.77
CA THR A 43 11.52 -8.11 9.26
C THR A 43 11.04 -7.69 7.87
N VAL A 44 10.65 -6.43 7.73
CA VAL A 44 10.37 -5.80 6.43
C VAL A 44 11.69 -5.59 5.69
N ILE A 45 11.88 -6.31 4.59
CA ILE A 45 13.06 -6.16 3.72
C ILE A 45 12.86 -4.99 2.76
N ARG A 46 11.65 -4.84 2.25
CA ARG A 46 11.27 -3.70 1.41
C ARG A 46 9.78 -3.41 1.54
N PRO A 47 9.39 -2.15 1.77
CA PRO A 47 7.99 -1.77 1.74
C PRO A 47 7.39 -1.95 0.34
N ALA A 48 6.07 -2.14 0.27
CA ALA A 48 5.36 -2.15 -1.01
C ALA A 48 5.16 -0.72 -1.47
N VAL A 49 5.45 -0.44 -2.75
CA VAL A 49 5.20 0.87 -3.34
C VAL A 49 3.77 0.87 -3.85
N VAL A 50 2.95 1.74 -3.28
CA VAL A 50 1.50 1.77 -3.54
C VAL A 50 1.01 3.19 -3.79
N GLN A 51 -0.16 3.26 -4.41
CA GLN A 51 -0.99 4.45 -4.53
C GLN A 51 -2.18 4.27 -3.60
N VAL A 52 -2.51 5.30 -2.83
CA VAL A 52 -3.61 5.23 -1.85
C VAL A 52 -4.70 6.24 -2.19
N ALA A 53 -5.92 5.90 -1.80
CA ALA A 53 -7.04 6.83 -1.80
C ALA A 53 -7.03 7.67 -0.52
N ASN A 54 -7.26 8.97 -0.68
CA ASN A 54 -7.42 9.94 0.39
C ASN A 54 -8.88 10.36 0.49
#